data_AF-A0A094EGU0-F1
#
_entry.id   AF-A0A094EGU0-F1
#
_cell.length_a   1.000
_cell.length_b   1.000
_cell.length_c   1.000
_cell.angle_alpha   90.00
_cell.angle_beta   90.00
_cell.angle_gamma   90.00
#
_symmetry.space_group_name_H-M   'P 1'
#
loop_
_entity.id
_entity.type
_entity.pdbx_description
1 polymer ?
#
loop_
_entity_poly.entity_id
_entity_poly.type
_entity_poly.pdbx_seq_one_letter_code
_entity_poly.pdbx_strand_id
1 'polypeptide(L)'
;MGTNPADVLLDLQARGLFFTAFSYTCGSVHGNAGYGQGVVWTQSELAASGRPWDLRAAVETSNGTNLQAEQTYRVYECIMDTPSITGILAQTRLDTMIDSWCNELKEMIISPQPWAEPEESDPALGMVEVLDVIVTMGGSAWNMSEAPAMDPTQGCLAPRARVPWPVILLFVLAAATASVMGVYWLTLMRAKSLAVKSMQAPISVIDEQTPGDLLTWMQQAVRESVRADVRPRRETL
;
A
#
# COMPACT_ATOMS: atom_id res chain seq x y z
N MET A 1 -33.98 -6.67 26.48
CA MET A 1 -33.50 -5.51 25.72
C MET A 1 -32.00 -5.47 25.95
N GLY A 2 -31.17 -5.43 24.90
CA GLY A 2 -29.72 -5.37 25.07
C GLY A 2 -29.26 -4.05 25.69
N THR A 3 -28.06 -4.05 26.26
CA THR A 3 -27.44 -2.94 27.00
C THR A 3 -26.87 -1.91 26.03
N ASN A 4 -27.14 -0.62 26.28
CA ASN A 4 -26.55 0.46 25.51
C ASN A 4 -25.02 0.48 25.72
N PRO A 5 -24.19 0.42 24.66
CA PRO A 5 -22.73 0.54 24.81
C PRO A 5 -22.26 1.80 25.53
N ALA A 6 -23.03 2.89 25.47
CA ALA A 6 -22.73 4.12 26.22
C ALA A 6 -22.86 3.92 27.75
N ASP A 7 -23.83 3.12 28.20
CA ASP A 7 -23.99 2.81 29.63
C ASP A 7 -22.84 1.92 30.11
N VAL A 8 -22.40 0.98 29.25
CA VAL A 8 -21.22 0.13 29.51
C VAL A 8 -19.96 0.97 29.64
N LEU A 9 -19.75 1.94 28.75
CA LEU A 9 -18.63 2.88 28.82
C LEU A 9 -18.59 3.61 30.17
N LEU A 10 -19.74 4.16 30.60
CA LEU A 10 -19.82 4.92 31.85
C LEU A 10 -19.55 4.04 33.08
N ASP A 11 -20.09 2.82 33.13
CA ASP A 11 -19.82 1.86 34.20
C ASP A 11 -18.33 1.46 34.25
N LEU A 12 -17.72 1.18 33.09
CA LEU A 12 -16.30 0.79 33.02
C LEU A 12 -15.36 1.95 33.37
N GLN A 13 -15.70 3.18 32.99
CA GLN A 13 -14.95 4.38 33.41
C GLN A 13 -15.09 4.63 34.90
N ALA A 14 -16.30 4.49 35.47
CA ALA A 14 -16.53 4.63 36.91
C ALA A 14 -15.74 3.61 37.74
N ARG A 15 -15.46 2.43 37.18
CA ARG A 15 -14.63 1.38 37.79
C ARG A 15 -13.13 1.54 37.55
N GLY A 16 -12.70 2.58 36.82
CA GLY A 16 -11.30 2.80 36.47
C GLY A 16 -10.73 1.78 35.46
N LEU A 17 -11.58 1.00 34.81
CA LEU A 17 -11.17 0.03 33.81
C LEU A 17 -10.90 0.71 32.46
N PHE A 18 -11.50 1.87 32.20
CA PHE A 18 -11.42 2.55 30.91
C PHE A 18 -10.73 3.91 31.04
N PHE A 19 -10.06 4.34 29.97
CA PHE A 19 -9.46 5.66 29.92
C PHE A 19 -10.53 6.75 29.74
N THR A 20 -10.20 7.98 30.14
CA THR A 20 -11.10 9.13 30.07
C THR A 20 -10.67 10.19 29.06
N ALA A 21 -9.48 10.06 28.47
CA ALA A 21 -8.96 11.04 27.52
C ALA A 21 -9.83 11.09 26.25
N PHE A 22 -10.20 9.93 25.71
CA PHE A 22 -11.17 9.82 24.64
C PHE A 22 -11.85 8.46 24.67
N SER A 23 -13.11 8.46 24.27
CA SER A 23 -13.96 7.28 24.26
C SER A 23 -14.88 7.31 23.05
N TYR A 24 -15.11 6.15 22.45
CA TYR A 24 -16.05 5.99 21.37
C TYR A 24 -16.83 4.69 21.51
N THR A 25 -18.09 4.68 21.09
CA THR A 25 -18.94 3.50 21.13
C THR A 25 -19.58 3.26 19.78
N CYS A 26 -19.57 2.02 19.32
CA CYS A 26 -20.40 1.60 18.21
C CYS A 26 -21.16 0.33 18.56
N GLY A 27 -22.36 0.21 18.01
CA GLY A 27 -23.22 -0.94 18.23
C GLY A 27 -24.31 -1.03 17.18
N SER A 28 -24.85 -2.23 17.03
CA SER A 28 -26.04 -2.45 16.21
C SER A 28 -27.29 -2.03 16.98
N VAL A 29 -28.13 -1.21 16.35
CA VAL A 29 -29.46 -0.87 16.87
C VAL A 29 -30.49 -1.62 16.06
N HIS A 30 -31.32 -2.43 16.73
CA HIS A 30 -32.40 -3.16 16.09
C HIS A 30 -33.70 -2.37 16.17
N GLY A 31 -34.64 -2.62 15.24
CA GLY A 31 -35.90 -1.86 15.06
C GLY A 31 -36.80 -1.72 16.30
N ASN A 32 -36.56 -2.50 17.36
CA ASN A 32 -37.25 -2.40 18.64
C ASN A 32 -36.51 -1.50 19.67
N ALA A 33 -35.59 -0.65 19.21
CA ALA A 33 -34.63 0.11 20.04
C ALA A 33 -33.75 -0.77 20.95
N GLY A 34 -33.62 -2.05 20.61
CA GLY A 34 -32.73 -2.98 21.31
C GLY A 34 -31.31 -2.85 20.76
N TYR A 35 -30.34 -2.74 21.66
CA TYR A 35 -28.92 -2.81 21.31
C TYR A 35 -28.52 -4.27 21.08
N GLY A 36 -27.78 -4.52 20.01
CA GLY A 36 -27.17 -5.82 19.71
C GLY A 36 -25.68 -5.81 20.01
N GLN A 37 -24.89 -6.44 19.14
CA GLN A 37 -23.43 -6.46 19.20
C GLN A 37 -22.85 -5.05 19.20
N GLY A 38 -21.88 -4.79 20.08
CA GLY A 38 -21.23 -3.50 20.23
C GLY A 38 -19.80 -3.59 20.71
N VAL A 39 -19.03 -2.54 20.41
CA VAL A 39 -17.68 -2.33 20.90
C VAL A 39 -17.57 -0.93 21.49
N VAL A 40 -16.93 -0.85 22.66
CA VAL A 40 -16.56 0.38 23.33
C VAL A 40 -15.05 0.52 23.25
N TRP A 41 -14.56 1.71 22.91
CA TRP A 41 -13.14 2.01 22.75
C TRP A 41 -12.76 3.17 23.64
N THR A 42 -11.56 3.12 24.23
CA THR A 42 -10.93 4.26 24.90
C THR A 42 -9.45 4.30 24.64
N GLN A 43 -8.88 5.50 24.59
CA GLN A 43 -7.44 5.73 24.44
C GLN A 43 -6.89 6.50 25.63
N SER A 44 -5.64 6.24 26.00
CA SER A 44 -4.99 6.87 27.14
C SER A 44 -4.63 8.34 26.91
N GLU A 45 -4.38 8.72 25.66
CA GLU A 45 -3.95 10.06 25.26
C GLU A 45 -4.82 10.57 24.09
N LEU A 46 -5.00 11.90 24.02
CA LEU A 46 -5.66 12.52 22.88
C LEU A 46 -4.75 12.51 21.65
N ALA A 47 -5.30 12.35 20.45
CA ALA A 47 -4.52 12.40 19.21
C ALA A 47 -3.74 13.72 19.04
N ALA A 48 -4.26 14.83 19.56
CA ALA A 48 -3.59 16.13 19.53
C ALA A 48 -2.36 16.24 20.47
N SER A 49 -2.14 15.27 21.36
CA SER A 49 -1.02 15.29 22.31
C SER A 49 0.34 15.05 21.65
N GLY A 50 0.37 14.42 20.48
CA GLY A 50 1.62 14.00 19.83
C GLY A 50 2.39 12.98 20.67
N ARG A 51 1.70 12.21 21.52
CA ARG A 51 2.28 11.18 22.38
C ARG A 51 1.79 9.79 21.97
N PRO A 52 2.59 8.73 22.23
CA PRO A 52 2.08 7.37 22.10
C PRO A 52 0.88 7.17 23.01
N TRP A 53 -0.04 6.33 22.58
CA TRP A 53 -1.31 6.05 23.24
C TRP A 53 -1.45 4.55 23.46
N ASP A 54 -2.14 4.19 24.52
CA ASP A 54 -2.62 2.84 24.81
C ASP A 54 -4.12 2.80 24.53
N LEU A 55 -4.62 1.63 24.19
CA LEU A 55 -6.04 1.42 23.89
C LEU A 55 -6.63 0.44 24.90
N ARG A 56 -7.85 0.71 25.37
CA ARG A 56 -8.70 -0.29 26.01
C ARG A 56 -10.00 -0.39 25.26
N ALA A 57 -10.47 -1.61 25.03
CA ALA A 57 -11.73 -1.85 24.35
C ALA A 57 -12.55 -2.91 25.07
N ALA A 58 -13.87 -2.80 24.95
CA ALA A 58 -14.81 -3.77 25.49
C ALA A 58 -15.66 -4.28 24.33
N VAL A 59 -15.56 -5.57 24.07
CA VAL A 59 -16.26 -6.23 22.97
C VAL A 59 -17.39 -7.06 23.54
N GLU A 60 -18.59 -6.91 22.98
CA GLU A 60 -19.71 -7.79 23.27
C GLU A 60 -19.43 -9.19 22.69
N THR A 61 -19.43 -10.20 23.54
CA THR A 61 -19.15 -11.60 23.18
C THR A 61 -20.34 -12.52 23.43
N SER A 62 -21.52 -11.96 23.66
CA SER A 62 -22.73 -12.76 23.85
C SER A 62 -23.11 -13.45 22.54
N ASN A 63 -23.72 -14.63 22.65
CA ASN A 63 -24.16 -15.36 21.49
C ASN A 63 -25.33 -14.60 20.83
N GLY A 64 -25.03 -13.86 19.75
CA GLY A 64 -25.84 -12.78 19.16
C GLY A 64 -27.20 -13.17 18.57
N THR A 65 -27.70 -14.37 18.85
CA THR A 65 -29.03 -14.83 18.39
C THR A 65 -30.15 -14.38 19.31
N ASN A 66 -29.85 -13.96 20.55
CA ASN A 66 -30.87 -13.56 21.51
C ASN A 66 -30.62 -12.15 22.07
N LEU A 67 -31.26 -11.15 21.45
CA LEU A 67 -31.25 -9.73 21.87
C LEU A 67 -31.90 -9.47 23.24
N GLN A 68 -32.46 -10.51 23.87
CA GLN A 68 -33.00 -10.45 25.23
C GLN A 68 -32.11 -11.16 26.27
N ALA A 69 -31.06 -11.87 25.84
CA ALA A 69 -30.11 -12.48 26.74
C ALA A 69 -29.20 -11.43 27.37
N GLU A 70 -28.64 -11.76 28.54
CA GLU A 70 -27.65 -10.95 29.23
C GLU A 70 -26.41 -10.75 28.34
N GLN A 71 -26.09 -9.48 28.05
CA GLN A 71 -24.94 -9.16 27.23
C GLN A 71 -23.66 -9.24 28.04
N THR A 72 -22.68 -9.99 27.53
CA THR A 72 -21.38 -10.11 28.19
C THR A 72 -20.34 -9.32 27.41
N TYR A 73 -19.68 -8.37 28.08
CA TYR A 73 -18.57 -7.61 27.51
C TYR A 73 -17.25 -8.14 28.06
N ARG A 74 -16.31 -8.42 27.17
CA ARG A 74 -14.91 -8.71 27.54
C ARG A 74 -14.07 -7.47 27.31
N VAL A 75 -13.33 -7.08 28.35
CA VAL A 75 -12.41 -5.95 28.31
C VAL A 75 -11.04 -6.45 27.86
N TYR A 76 -10.45 -5.72 26.93
CA TYR A 76 -9.12 -5.93 26.41
C TYR A 76 -8.29 -4.66 26.59
N GLU A 77 -7.00 -4.84 26.87
CA GLU A 77 -6.03 -3.77 27.03
C GLU A 77 -4.86 -3.98 26.06
N CYS A 78 -4.58 -2.92 25.32
CA CYS A 78 -3.56 -2.83 24.31
C CYS A 78 -2.52 -1.82 24.75
N ILE A 79 -1.42 -2.32 25.29
CA ILE A 79 -0.27 -1.50 25.68
C ILE A 79 0.64 -1.38 24.47
N MET A 80 0.87 -0.15 24.01
CA MET A 80 1.67 0.16 22.83
C MET A 80 3.10 0.56 23.23
N ASP A 81 3.76 -0.28 24.04
CA ASP A 81 5.13 -0.04 24.52
C ASP A 81 6.16 -0.52 23.49
N THR A 82 6.33 0.26 22.41
CA THR A 82 7.33 -0.04 21.38
C THR A 82 8.09 1.22 20.96
N PRO A 83 9.33 1.41 21.47
CA PRO A 83 10.16 2.59 21.18
C PRO A 83 10.33 2.87 19.67
N SER A 84 10.42 1.81 18.86
CA SER A 84 10.64 1.87 17.41
C SER A 84 9.50 2.53 16.63
N ILE A 85 8.28 2.54 17.15
CA ILE A 85 7.10 3.10 16.47
C ILE A 85 6.45 4.27 17.21
N THR A 86 7.06 4.75 18.30
CA THR A 86 6.55 5.88 19.11
C THR A 86 6.21 7.11 18.27
N GLY A 87 7.06 7.45 17.29
CA GLY A 87 6.82 8.57 16.38
C GLY A 87 5.61 8.35 15.45
N ILE A 88 5.31 7.10 15.09
CA ILE A 88 4.14 6.73 14.30
C ILE A 88 2.89 6.81 15.16
N LEU A 89 2.92 6.19 16.35
CA LEU A 89 1.81 6.24 17.30
C LEU A 89 1.42 7.67 17.66
N ALA A 90 2.40 8.54 17.87
CA ALA A 90 2.21 9.96 18.13
C ALA A 90 1.54 10.73 16.97
N GLN A 91 1.67 10.25 15.73
CA GLN A 91 1.09 10.88 14.54
C GLN A 91 -0.24 10.23 14.11
N THR A 92 -0.50 8.99 14.53
CA THR A 92 -1.72 8.25 14.21
C THR A 92 -2.92 8.91 14.87
N ARG A 93 -3.86 9.39 14.06
CA ARG A 93 -5.14 9.96 14.52
C ARG A 93 -6.17 8.86 14.78
N LEU A 94 -5.94 8.10 15.84
CA LEU A 94 -6.79 6.97 16.23
C LEU A 94 -8.23 7.41 16.49
N ASP A 95 -8.42 8.56 17.13
CA ASP A 95 -9.73 9.17 17.38
C ASP A 95 -10.59 9.28 16.11
N THR A 96 -9.99 9.79 15.04
CA THR A 96 -10.66 10.06 13.75
C THR A 96 -10.92 8.76 13.00
N MET A 97 -9.98 7.83 13.05
CA MET A 97 -10.10 6.50 12.45
C MET A 97 -11.21 5.68 13.12
N ILE A 98 -11.22 5.62 14.45
CA ILE A 98 -12.26 4.90 15.18
C ILE A 98 -13.63 5.55 14.93
N ASP A 99 -13.75 6.87 14.99
CA ASP A 99 -15.03 7.55 14.72
C ASP A 99 -15.56 7.24 13.31
N SER A 100 -14.69 7.28 12.30
CA SER A 100 -15.11 7.09 10.91
C SER A 100 -15.37 5.63 10.52
N TRP A 101 -14.73 4.66 11.19
CA TRP A 101 -14.74 3.25 10.77
C TRP A 101 -15.24 2.31 11.87
N CYS A 102 -15.79 2.80 12.97
CA CYS A 102 -16.11 1.95 14.13
C CYS A 102 -16.99 0.75 13.77
N ASN A 103 -17.96 0.94 12.86
CA ASN A 103 -18.86 -0.14 12.47
C ASN A 103 -18.17 -1.23 11.68
N GLU A 104 -17.30 -0.85 10.75
CA GLU A 104 -16.48 -1.74 9.93
C GLU A 104 -15.47 -2.49 10.81
N LEU A 105 -14.81 -1.77 11.73
CA LEU A 105 -13.86 -2.34 12.69
C LEU A 105 -14.56 -3.33 13.65
N LYS A 106 -15.75 -2.97 14.14
CA LYS A 106 -16.60 -3.84 14.97
C LYS A 106 -16.90 -5.16 14.25
N GLU A 107 -17.24 -5.11 12.97
CA GLU A 107 -17.54 -6.32 12.20
C GLU A 107 -16.31 -7.23 12.06
N MET A 108 -15.13 -6.66 11.85
CA MET A 108 -13.87 -7.44 11.82
C MET A 108 -13.54 -8.11 13.16
N ILE A 109 -13.96 -7.52 14.28
CA ILE A 109 -13.70 -8.04 15.63
C ILE A 109 -14.73 -9.09 16.05
N ILE A 110 -16.00 -8.86 15.76
CA ILE A 110 -17.10 -9.68 16.27
C ILE A 110 -17.50 -10.81 15.31
N SER A 111 -17.38 -10.59 14.01
CA SER A 111 -17.72 -11.56 12.97
C SER A 111 -16.53 -11.72 12.03
N PRO A 112 -15.52 -12.53 12.41
CA PRO A 112 -14.46 -12.85 11.47
C PRO A 112 -15.06 -13.42 10.18
N GLN A 113 -14.41 -13.10 9.07
CA GLN A 113 -14.84 -13.40 7.69
C GLN A 113 -15.51 -14.78 7.55
N PRO A 114 -16.49 -14.97 6.65
CA PRO A 114 -17.24 -16.23 6.51
C PRO A 114 -16.40 -17.47 6.14
N TRP A 115 -15.11 -17.28 5.82
CA TRP A 115 -14.13 -18.35 5.57
C TRP A 115 -13.20 -18.63 6.76
N ALA A 116 -13.30 -17.87 7.85
CA ALA A 116 -12.57 -18.15 9.08
C ALA A 116 -13.16 -19.39 9.75
N GLU A 117 -12.29 -20.31 10.19
CA GLU A 117 -12.75 -21.51 10.88
C GLU A 117 -13.45 -21.10 12.20
N PRO A 118 -14.60 -21.72 12.56
CA PRO A 118 -15.42 -21.31 13.70
C PRO A 118 -14.71 -21.42 15.06
N GLU A 119 -13.56 -22.09 15.12
CA GLU A 119 -12.72 -22.24 16.32
C GLU A 119 -11.78 -21.03 16.55
N GLU A 120 -11.68 -20.10 15.58
CA GLU A 120 -10.73 -18.97 15.56
C GLU A 120 -11.43 -17.59 15.70
N SER A 121 -12.56 -17.51 16.42
CA SER A 121 -13.27 -16.24 16.68
C SER A 121 -12.86 -15.59 18.01
N ASP A 122 -11.55 -15.43 18.24
CA ASP A 122 -11.06 -14.66 19.38
C ASP A 122 -11.11 -13.16 19.06
N PRO A 123 -11.96 -12.34 19.73
CA PRO A 123 -12.01 -10.90 19.50
C PRO A 123 -10.68 -10.20 19.76
N ALA A 124 -9.80 -10.79 20.59
CA ALA A 124 -8.45 -10.27 20.77
C ALA A 124 -7.66 -10.28 19.45
N LEU A 125 -7.78 -11.34 18.65
CA LEU A 125 -7.10 -11.46 17.36
C LEU A 125 -7.60 -10.43 16.37
N GLY A 126 -8.94 -10.27 16.27
CA GLY A 126 -9.54 -9.25 15.42
C GLY A 126 -9.15 -7.83 15.83
N MET A 127 -9.01 -7.58 17.13
CA MET A 127 -8.59 -6.26 17.61
C MET A 127 -7.13 -5.95 17.28
N VAL A 128 -6.26 -6.96 17.32
CA VAL A 128 -4.86 -6.81 16.87
C VAL A 128 -4.80 -6.51 15.38
N GLU A 129 -5.60 -7.19 14.55
CA GLU A 129 -5.66 -6.93 13.11
C GLU A 129 -6.17 -5.52 12.80
N VAL A 130 -7.22 -5.09 13.49
CA VAL A 130 -7.75 -3.72 13.38
C VAL A 130 -6.69 -2.67 13.74
N LEU A 131 -5.95 -2.88 14.82
CA LEU A 131 -4.90 -1.97 15.25
C LEU A 131 -3.74 -1.93 14.26
N ASP A 132 -3.34 -3.07 13.70
CA ASP A 132 -2.32 -3.14 12.65
C ASP A 132 -2.75 -2.35 11.40
N VAL A 133 -4.00 -2.50 10.96
CA VAL A 133 -4.57 -1.73 9.85
C VAL A 133 -4.55 -0.24 10.15
N ILE A 134 -4.99 0.18 11.34
CA ILE A 134 -5.01 1.60 11.73
C ILE A 134 -3.60 2.18 11.78
N VAL A 135 -2.63 1.47 12.37
CA VAL A 135 -1.24 1.95 12.46
C VAL A 135 -0.60 2.00 11.07
N THR A 136 -0.91 1.04 10.18
CA THR A 136 -0.38 0.99 8.81
C THR A 136 -1.00 2.03 7.88
N MET A 137 -2.30 2.32 8.02
CA MET A 137 -3.00 3.29 7.19
C MET A 137 -2.91 4.72 7.73
N GLY A 138 -2.99 4.88 9.06
CA GLY A 138 -2.98 6.17 9.75
C GLY A 138 -1.59 6.68 10.09
N GLY A 139 -0.64 5.77 10.28
CA GLY A 139 0.78 6.05 10.34
C GLY A 139 1.36 5.85 8.95
N SER A 140 2.08 6.82 8.40
CA SER A 140 2.78 6.73 7.12
C SER A 140 3.94 5.71 7.13
N ALA A 141 3.67 4.43 7.40
CA ALA A 141 4.61 3.37 7.66
C ALA A 141 5.03 2.64 6.37
N TRP A 142 5.52 3.37 5.36
CA TRP A 142 6.04 2.77 4.12
C TRP A 142 7.44 2.16 4.29
N ASN A 143 8.02 2.22 5.49
CA ASN A 143 9.41 1.83 5.75
C ASN A 143 9.58 0.91 6.98
N MET A 144 8.67 -0.06 7.14
CA MET A 144 8.85 -1.14 8.11
C MET A 144 9.47 -2.36 7.42
N SER A 145 10.77 -2.32 7.16
CA SER A 145 11.52 -3.53 6.76
C SER A 145 11.84 -4.45 7.95
N GLU A 146 11.58 -4.00 9.18
CA GLU A 146 11.96 -4.71 10.40
C GLU A 146 10.84 -4.58 11.45
N ALA A 147 9.86 -5.48 11.39
CA ALA A 147 9.03 -5.75 12.57
C ALA A 147 9.87 -6.64 13.52
N PRO A 148 10.07 -6.27 14.81
CA PRO A 148 10.77 -7.10 15.76
C PRO A 148 9.94 -8.35 16.06
N ALA A 149 10.32 -9.48 15.46
CA ALA A 149 9.52 -10.70 15.39
C ALA A 149 9.47 -11.55 16.68
N MET A 150 9.94 -11.08 17.84
CA MET A 150 10.12 -11.96 19.01
C MET A 150 9.96 -11.29 20.39
N ASP A 151 8.89 -10.53 20.61
CA ASP A 151 8.51 -10.21 22.00
C ASP A 151 7.04 -10.59 22.28
N PRO A 152 6.78 -11.68 23.04
CA PRO A 152 5.43 -12.13 23.38
C PRO A 152 4.73 -11.21 24.40
N THR A 153 5.37 -10.13 24.85
CA THR A 153 4.76 -9.08 25.69
C THR A 153 4.16 -7.91 24.90
N GLN A 154 4.21 -7.95 23.56
CA GLN A 154 3.66 -6.92 22.67
C GLN A 154 2.13 -7.03 22.60
N GLY A 155 1.47 -6.42 23.57
CA GLY A 155 0.05 -6.59 23.85
C GLY A 155 -0.92 -6.29 22.72
N CYS A 156 -0.59 -5.47 21.70
CA CYS A 156 -1.51 -5.22 20.58
C CYS A 156 -0.87 -4.96 19.21
N LEU A 157 0.31 -5.51 18.94
CA LEU A 157 0.84 -5.64 17.58
C LEU A 157 1.41 -7.05 17.43
N ALA A 158 0.60 -7.98 16.94
CA ALA A 158 1.16 -9.24 16.47
C ALA A 158 1.94 -8.92 15.18
N PRO A 159 3.21 -9.32 15.05
CA PRO A 159 3.95 -9.18 13.80
C PRO A 159 3.36 -10.18 12.80
N ARG A 160 2.29 -9.78 12.12
CA ARG A 160 1.66 -10.58 11.06
C ARG A 160 1.30 -9.73 9.87
N ALA A 161 2.30 -9.06 9.30
CA ALA A 161 2.38 -8.97 7.84
C ALA A 161 2.70 -10.37 7.27
N ARG A 162 1.78 -11.35 7.44
CA ARG A 162 1.77 -12.56 6.62
C ARG A 162 1.32 -12.10 5.25
N VAL A 163 2.27 -11.61 4.45
CA VAL A 163 2.02 -11.28 3.04
C VAL A 163 1.40 -12.54 2.42
N PRO A 164 0.14 -12.49 1.96
CA PRO A 164 -0.51 -13.65 1.39
C PRO A 164 0.38 -14.21 0.28
N TRP A 165 0.56 -15.53 0.23
CA TRP A 165 1.40 -16.16 -0.79
C TRP A 165 1.11 -15.67 -2.24
N PRO A 166 -0.14 -15.30 -2.62
CA PRO A 166 -0.41 -14.76 -3.96
C PRO A 166 0.25 -13.40 -4.23
N VAL A 167 0.39 -12.54 -3.21
CA VAL A 167 1.02 -11.22 -3.35
C VAL A 167 2.51 -11.35 -3.62
N ILE A 168 3.17 -12.31 -2.96
CA ILE A 168 4.58 -12.65 -3.23
C ILE A 168 4.71 -13.14 -4.68
N LEU A 169 3.81 -14.00 -5.15
CA LEU A 169 3.86 -14.50 -6.52
C LEU A 169 3.63 -13.38 -7.55
N LEU A 170 2.67 -12.48 -7.30
CA LEU A 170 2.45 -11.30 -8.14
C LEU A 170 3.68 -10.39 -8.19
N PHE A 171 4.34 -10.17 -7.06
CA PHE A 171 5.56 -9.38 -7.00
C PHE A 171 6.70 -10.01 -7.80
N VAL A 172 6.90 -11.33 -7.68
CA VAL A 172 7.90 -12.08 -8.46
C VAL A 172 7.59 -12.04 -9.96
N LEU A 173 6.31 -12.18 -10.36
CA LEU A 173 5.88 -12.02 -11.75
C LEU A 173 6.14 -10.61 -12.28
N ALA A 174 5.82 -9.58 -11.49
CA ALA A 174 6.07 -8.18 -11.86
C ALA A 174 7.57 -7.91 -12.03
N ALA A 175 8.40 -8.41 -11.11
CA ALA A 175 9.85 -8.29 -11.21
C ALA A 175 10.42 -9.04 -12.44
N ALA A 176 9.92 -10.25 -12.71
CA ALA A 176 10.32 -11.04 -13.86
C ALA A 176 9.96 -10.33 -15.18
N THR A 177 8.73 -9.84 -15.33
CA THR A 177 8.29 -9.12 -16.53
C THR A 177 9.07 -7.82 -16.75
N ALA A 178 9.33 -7.06 -15.68
CA ALA A 178 10.18 -5.87 -15.74
C ALA A 178 11.62 -6.20 -16.18
N SER A 179 12.19 -7.29 -15.69
CA SER A 179 13.53 -7.74 -16.09
C SER A 179 13.60 -8.14 -17.58
N VAL A 180 12.61 -8.87 -18.08
CA VAL A 180 12.52 -9.26 -19.50
C VAL A 180 12.37 -8.03 -20.38
N MET A 181 11.51 -7.08 -19.99
CA MET A 181 11.34 -5.82 -20.71
C MET A 181 12.66 -5.03 -20.73
N GLY A 182 13.39 -4.97 -19.61
CA GLY A 182 14.69 -4.32 -19.52
C GLY A 182 15.73 -4.94 -20.45
N VAL A 183 15.84 -6.27 -20.48
CA VAL A 183 16.75 -6.99 -21.40
C VAL A 183 16.36 -6.73 -22.85
N TYR A 184 15.07 -6.75 -23.18
CA TYR A 184 14.56 -6.45 -24.52
C TYR A 184 14.93 -5.04 -24.99
N TRP A 185 14.79 -4.03 -24.12
CA TRP A 185 15.21 -2.66 -24.44
C TRP A 185 16.73 -2.55 -24.67
N LEU A 186 17.53 -3.23 -23.84
CA LEU A 186 18.99 -3.24 -24.00
C LEU A 186 19.43 -3.90 -25.31
N THR A 187 18.78 -4.99 -25.72
CA THR A 187 19.07 -5.65 -27.00
C THR A 187 18.66 -4.78 -28.19
N LEU A 188 17.50 -4.13 -28.14
CA LEU A 188 17.08 -3.17 -29.17
C LEU A 188 18.03 -1.98 -29.29
N MET A 189 18.47 -1.41 -28.17
CA MET A 189 19.43 -0.30 -28.16
C MET A 189 20.78 -0.72 -28.77
N ARG A 190 21.26 -1.93 -28.45
CA ARG A 190 22.47 -2.49 -29.07
C ARG A 190 22.27 -2.73 -30.57
N ALA A 191 21.17 -3.36 -30.97
CA ALA A 191 20.87 -3.62 -32.38
C ALA A 191 20.76 -2.32 -33.18
N LYS A 192 20.08 -1.29 -32.65
CA LYS A 192 20.02 0.04 -33.26
C LYS A 192 21.41 0.67 -33.36
N SER A 193 22.23 0.59 -32.30
CA SER A 193 23.60 1.14 -32.34
C SER A 193 24.48 0.45 -33.39
N LEU A 194 24.32 -0.87 -33.56
CA LEU A 194 25.04 -1.64 -34.56
C LEU A 194 24.52 -1.37 -35.98
N ALA A 195 23.20 -1.23 -36.15
CA ALA A 195 22.59 -0.86 -37.43
C ALA A 195 23.00 0.55 -37.88
N VAL A 196 23.05 1.52 -36.96
CA VAL A 196 23.53 2.88 -37.25
C VAL A 196 25.02 2.86 -37.63
N LYS A 197 25.86 2.13 -36.89
CA LYS A 197 27.28 1.96 -37.24
C LYS A 197 27.47 1.26 -38.59
N SER A 198 26.64 0.27 -38.88
CA SER A 198 26.63 -0.46 -40.16
C SER A 198 26.18 0.42 -41.33
N MET A 199 25.22 1.34 -41.13
CA MET A 199 24.81 2.32 -42.15
C MET A 199 25.79 3.47 -42.32
N GLN A 200 26.59 3.81 -41.31
CA GLN A 200 27.65 4.82 -41.46
C GLN A 200 28.84 4.32 -42.30
N ALA A 201 29.13 3.02 -42.29
CA ALA A 201 30.21 2.43 -43.09
C ALA A 201 30.06 2.59 -44.63
N PRO A 202 28.86 2.44 -45.25
CA PRO A 202 28.67 2.71 -46.67
C PRO A 202 28.47 4.20 -47.01
N ILE A 203 28.05 5.05 -46.05
CA ILE A 203 27.84 6.48 -46.33
C ILE A 203 29.18 7.21 -46.45
N SER A 204 30.21 6.86 -45.66
CA SER A 204 31.52 7.50 -45.79
C SER A 204 32.22 7.22 -47.13
N VAL A 205 31.89 6.10 -47.79
CA VAL A 205 32.43 5.78 -49.12
C VAL A 205 31.72 6.55 -50.24
N ILE A 206 30.44 6.89 -50.03
CA ILE A 206 29.67 7.73 -50.96
C ILE A 206 30.07 9.20 -50.77
N ASP A 207 30.28 9.65 -49.53
CA ASP A 207 30.68 11.03 -49.20
C ASP A 207 32.09 11.39 -49.75
N GLU A 208 32.98 10.40 -49.89
CA GLU A 208 34.27 10.59 -50.58
C GLU A 208 34.15 10.66 -52.12
N GLN A 209 33.06 10.18 -52.71
CA GLN A 209 32.86 10.14 -54.16
C GLN A 209 31.82 11.13 -54.69
N THR A 210 30.94 11.67 -53.83
CA THR A 210 30.00 12.74 -54.21
C THR A 210 30.51 14.09 -53.72
N PRO A 211 30.70 15.08 -54.61
CA PRO A 211 31.14 16.40 -54.19
C PRO A 211 30.15 17.00 -53.18
N GLY A 212 30.60 17.28 -51.97
CA GLY A 212 29.74 17.80 -50.89
C GLY A 212 29.40 19.29 -51.03
N ASP A 213 30.07 20.01 -51.93
CA ASP A 213 29.99 21.47 -52.03
C ASP A 213 29.60 21.95 -53.43
N LEU A 214 28.82 23.03 -53.51
CA LEU A 214 28.21 23.52 -54.75
C LEU A 214 29.28 23.96 -55.78
N LEU A 215 30.39 24.48 -55.27
CA LEU A 215 31.59 24.84 -56.04
C LEU A 215 32.28 23.63 -56.68
N THR A 216 32.31 22.49 -55.97
CA THR A 216 32.89 21.25 -56.52
C THR A 216 32.01 20.61 -57.58
N TRP A 217 30.68 20.69 -57.46
CA TRP A 217 29.75 20.32 -58.54
C TRP A 217 29.91 21.20 -59.79
N MET A 218 30.10 22.50 -59.62
CA MET A 218 30.37 23.40 -60.74
C MET A 218 31.70 23.06 -61.44
N GLN A 219 32.77 22.77 -60.68
CA GLN A 219 34.05 22.37 -61.27
C GLN A 219 33.96 21.03 -62.02
N GLN A 220 33.19 20.07 -61.50
CA GLN A 220 32.91 18.80 -62.16
C GLN A 220 32.16 19.02 -63.48
N ALA A 221 31.10 19.84 -63.46
CA ALA A 221 30.31 20.15 -64.65
C ALA A 221 31.13 20.84 -65.74
N VAL A 222 32.05 21.75 -65.38
CA VAL A 222 32.97 22.40 -66.32
C VAL A 222 33.98 21.42 -66.91
N ARG A 223 34.51 20.47 -66.12
CA ARG A 223 35.41 19.43 -66.64
C ARG A 223 34.70 18.51 -67.64
N GLU A 224 33.44 18.17 -67.37
CA GLU A 224 32.65 17.32 -68.26
C GLU A 224 32.22 18.06 -69.53
N SER A 225 31.88 19.35 -69.45
CA SER A 225 31.56 20.16 -70.64
C SER A 225 32.76 20.31 -71.57
N VAL A 226 33.97 20.51 -71.02
CA VAL A 226 35.21 20.58 -71.81
C VAL A 226 35.54 19.23 -72.45
N ARG A 227 35.28 18.10 -71.76
CA ARG A 227 35.47 16.76 -72.34
C ARG A 227 34.44 16.42 -73.42
N ALA A 228 33.21 16.93 -73.31
CA ALA A 228 32.18 16.76 -74.32
C ALA A 228 32.53 17.51 -75.62
N ASP A 229 33.15 18.69 -75.51
CA ASP A 229 33.56 19.50 -76.67
C ASP A 229 34.74 18.92 -77.46
N VAL A 230 35.55 18.05 -76.84
CA VAL A 230 36.71 17.41 -77.49
C VAL A 230 36.34 16.12 -78.23
N ARG A 231 35.09 15.64 -78.14
CA ARG A 231 34.61 14.58 -79.04
C ARG A 231 34.14 15.20 -80.37
N PRO A 232 34.86 14.98 -81.49
CA PRO A 232 34.35 15.40 -82.78
C PRO A 232 33.02 14.70 -83.04
N ARG A 233 32.00 15.52 -83.33
CA ARG A 233 30.70 15.14 -83.85
C ARG A 233 30.93 14.28 -85.10
N ARG A 234 30.86 12.95 -84.98
CA ARG A 234 30.79 12.07 -86.15
C ARG A 234 29.44 12.32 -86.81
N GLU A 235 29.46 13.11 -87.87
CA GLU A 235 28.37 13.17 -88.84
C GLU A 235 28.25 11.80 -89.48
N THR A 236 27.15 11.10 -89.18
CA THR A 236 26.72 9.91 -89.88
C THR A 236 26.02 10.33 -91.17
N LEU A 237 26.69 10.10 -92.31
CA LEU A 237 26.07 9.83 -93.60
C LEU A 237 25.91 8.33 -93.76
#